data_AF-A0A9R1TQ78-F1
#
_entry.id   AF-A0A9R1TQ78-F1
#
_cell.length_a   1.000
_cell.length_b   1.000
_cell.length_c   1.000
_cell.angle_alpha   90.00
_cell.angle_beta   90.00
_cell.angle_gamma   90.00
#
_symmetry.space_group_name_H-M   'P 1'
#
loop_
_entity.id
_entity.type
_entity.pdbx_description
1 polymer ?
#
loop_
_entity_poly.entity_id
_entity_poly.type
_entity_poly.pdbx_seq_one_letter_code
_entity_poly.pdbx_strand_id
1 'polypeptide(L)' 'MRLLGVFAVCCAGIAKGADVPTVVGGKAAPDHKYPYQVSVRAGNPLQHLCSGSIIHEKWVLTAAHCVDK' A
#
# COMPACT_ATOMS: atom_id res chain seq x y z
N MET A 1 -19.88 -38.27 17.84
CA MET A 1 -18.53 -38.75 18.18
C MET A 1 -17.58 -38.26 17.10
N ARG A 2 -16.55 -37.55 17.52
CA ARG A 2 -15.58 -36.78 16.73
C ARG A 2 -14.99 -37.51 15.53
N LEU A 3 -14.90 -36.83 14.38
CA LEU A 3 -13.75 -36.96 13.48
C LEU A 3 -13.33 -35.55 13.05
N LEU A 4 -12.23 -35.10 13.66
CA LEU A 4 -11.37 -34.02 13.18
C LEU A 4 -10.72 -34.50 11.88
N GLY A 5 -10.97 -33.82 10.77
CA GLY A 5 -10.29 -34.06 9.50
C GLY A 5 -9.79 -32.73 8.96
N VAL A 6 -8.54 -32.43 9.28
CA VAL A 6 -7.81 -31.21 8.93
C VAL A 6 -7.94 -30.96 7.42
N PHE A 7 -8.63 -29.89 7.03
CA PHE A 7 -8.44 -29.28 5.70
C PHE A 7 -7.03 -28.68 5.72
N ALA A 8 -6.04 -29.52 5.39
CA ALA A 8 -4.71 -29.07 5.05
C ALA A 8 -4.83 -28.30 3.74
N VAL A 9 -5.15 -27.01 3.84
CA VAL A 9 -4.84 -26.03 2.80
C VAL A 9 -3.31 -25.98 2.73
N CYS A 10 -2.77 -26.93 2.01
CA CYS A 10 -1.36 -27.08 1.74
C CYS A 10 -0.97 -25.93 0.80
N CYS A 11 -0.08 -25.08 1.28
CA CYS A 11 0.50 -23.95 0.56
C CYS A 11 -0.48 -22.86 0.10
N ALA A 12 -1.15 -22.20 1.06
CA ALA A 12 -1.48 -20.78 0.86
C ALA A 12 -0.18 -19.94 0.97
N GLY A 13 0.73 -20.13 0.01
CA GLY A 13 1.78 -19.17 -0.26
C GLY A 13 1.13 -17.97 -0.93
N ILE A 14 0.70 -16.98 -0.15
CA ILE A 14 0.45 -15.66 -0.71
C ILE A 14 1.84 -15.17 -1.14
N ALA A 15 2.14 -15.29 -2.43
CA ALA A 15 3.29 -14.62 -3.02
C ALA A 15 3.08 -13.13 -2.79
N LYS A 16 3.69 -12.58 -1.74
CA LYS A 16 3.94 -11.14 -1.66
C LYS A 16 4.79 -10.84 -2.88
N GLY A 17 4.18 -10.24 -3.91
CA GLY A 17 4.93 -9.66 -5.00
C GLY A 17 6.04 -8.83 -4.37
N ALA A 18 7.29 -9.08 -4.77
CA ALA A 18 8.40 -8.30 -4.23
C ALA A 18 8.13 -6.84 -4.60
N ASP A 19 7.79 -6.02 -3.61
CA ASP A 19 7.70 -4.58 -3.76
C ASP A 19 9.09 -4.11 -4.17
N VAL A 20 9.31 -3.93 -5.47
CA VAL A 20 10.56 -3.37 -5.98
C VAL A 20 10.68 -1.98 -5.37
N PRO A 21 11.74 -1.68 -4.60
CA PRO A 21 11.89 -0.37 -3.98
C PRO A 21 11.97 0.69 -5.08
N THR A 22 10.94 1.53 -5.16
CA THR A 22 10.89 2.63 -6.13
C THR A 22 11.70 3.85 -5.68
N VAL A 23 12.12 3.86 -4.40
CA VAL A 23 12.96 4.92 -3.81
C VAL A 23 14.43 4.49 -3.88
N VAL A 24 15.20 5.11 -4.75
CA VAL A 24 16.63 4.82 -4.96
C VAL A 24 17.43 5.12 -3.70
N GLY A 25 18.25 4.15 -3.26
CA GLY A 25 19.07 4.28 -2.03
C GLY A 25 18.24 4.35 -0.74
N GLY A 26 16.93 4.15 -0.81
CA GLY A 26 16.03 4.17 0.33
C GLY A 26 16.10 2.89 1.16
N LYS A 27 15.48 2.95 2.33
CA LYS A 27 15.17 1.79 3.17
C LYS A 27 13.70 1.86 3.58
N ALA A 28 13.12 0.72 3.95
CA ALA A 28 11.78 0.68 4.50
C ALA A 28 11.66 1.68 5.67
N ALA A 29 10.63 2.52 5.62
CA ALA A 29 10.31 3.40 6.73
C ALA A 29 9.75 2.54 7.88
N PRO A 30 10.11 2.83 9.15
CA PRO A 30 9.41 2.25 10.29
C PRO A 30 7.92 2.57 10.21
N ASP A 31 7.11 1.64 10.70
CA ASP A 31 5.66 1.79 10.72
C ASP A 31 5.27 3.12 11.38
N HIS A 32 4.35 3.83 10.73
CA HIS A 32 3.75 5.08 11.19
C HIS A 32 4.73 6.27 11.39
N LYS A 33 5.99 6.17 10.96
CA LYS A 33 6.98 7.26 11.13
C LYS A 33 6.60 8.55 10.40
N TYR A 34 5.92 8.45 9.26
CA TYR A 34 5.53 9.58 8.43
C TYR A 34 4.00 9.60 8.24
N PRO A 35 3.24 10.00 9.27
CA PRO A 35 1.78 9.84 9.29
C PRO A 35 1.05 10.69 8.26
N TYR A 36 1.71 11.72 7.73
CA TYR A 36 1.18 12.56 6.65
C TYR A 36 1.29 11.91 5.26
N GLN A 37 2.06 10.83 5.10
CA GLN A 37 2.27 10.18 3.80
C GLN A 37 0.98 9.48 3.35
N VAL A 38 0.55 9.74 2.11
CA VAL A 38 -0.63 9.06 1.54
C VAL A 38 -0.35 8.45 0.16
N SER A 39 -1.10 7.37 -0.14
CA SER A 39 -1.18 6.78 -1.46
C SER A 39 -2.37 7.37 -2.20
N VAL A 40 -2.10 8.18 -3.23
CA VAL A 40 -3.14 8.70 -4.14
C VAL A 40 -3.50 7.61 -5.15
N ARG A 41 -4.79 7.32 -5.30
CA ARG A 41 -5.35 6.28 -6.16
C ARG A 41 -6.51 6.84 -6.96
N ALA A 42 -6.68 6.41 -8.21
CA ALA A 42 -7.79 6.82 -9.07
C ALA A 42 -8.32 5.63 -9.87
N GLY A 43 -9.64 5.48 -9.95
CA GLY A 43 -10.30 4.36 -10.63
C GLY A 43 -10.18 3.04 -9.87
N ASN A 44 -8.99 2.41 -9.91
CA ASN A 44 -8.71 1.16 -9.22
C ASN A 44 -8.22 1.42 -7.78
N PRO A 45 -8.99 1.02 -6.73
CA PRO A 45 -8.62 1.26 -5.34
C PRO A 45 -7.38 0.48 -4.87
N LEU A 46 -6.92 -0.52 -5.62
CA LEU A 46 -5.71 -1.29 -5.29
C LEU A 46 -4.44 -0.72 -5.93
N GLN A 47 -4.56 0.19 -6.89
CA GLN A 47 -3.43 0.72 -7.64
C GLN A 47 -2.92 2.03 -7.04
N HIS A 48 -1.63 2.06 -6.67
CA HIS A 48 -0.94 3.31 -6.33
C HIS A 48 -0.64 4.10 -7.61
N LEU A 49 -0.98 5.39 -7.62
CA LEU A 49 -0.78 6.27 -8.76
C LEU A 49 0.28 7.33 -8.46
N CYS A 50 0.15 8.02 -7.33
CA CYS A 50 1.06 9.06 -6.88
C CYS A 50 1.15 9.10 -5.35
N SER A 51 2.10 9.86 -4.83
CA SER A 51 2.17 10.24 -3.42
C SER A 51 1.41 11.54 -3.13
N GLY A 52 1.17 11.81 -1.86
CA GLY A 52 0.65 13.08 -1.36
C GLY A 52 0.99 13.27 0.12
N SER A 53 0.62 14.44 0.67
CA SER A 53 0.81 14.80 2.08
C SER A 53 -0.46 15.34 2.70
N ILE A 54 -0.85 14.84 3.87
CA ILE A 54 -1.93 15.42 4.67
C ILE A 54 -1.43 16.77 5.22
N ILE A 55 -2.12 17.85 4.83
CA ILE A 55 -1.80 19.21 5.29
C ILE A 55 -2.91 19.79 6.19
N HIS A 56 -4.08 19.14 6.20
CA HIS A 56 -5.23 19.49 7.03
C HIS A 56 -6.13 18.26 7.19
N GLU A 57 -7.05 18.29 8.14
CA GLU A 57 -8.05 17.23 8.39
C GLU A 57 -8.86 16.79 7.16
N LYS A 58 -8.96 17.66 6.16
CA LYS A 58 -9.77 17.46 4.95
C LYS A 58 -8.99 17.72 3.66
N TRP A 59 -7.69 18.04 3.76
CA TRP A 59 -6.89 18.44 2.60
C TRP A 59 -5.60 17.65 2.51
N VAL A 60 -5.37 17.10 1.32
CA VAL A 60 -4.12 16.46 0.90
C VAL A 60 -3.50 17.29 -0.20
N LEU A 61 -2.21 17.60 -0.06
CA LEU A 61 -1.39 18.20 -1.11
C LEU A 61 -0.75 17.10 -1.98
N THR A 62 -0.76 17.27 -3.30
CA THR A 62 -0.10 16.39 -4.27
C THR A 62 0.34 17.19 -5.50
N ALA A 63 1.08 16.57 -6.41
CA ALA A 63 1.49 17.21 -7.67
C ALA A 63 0.28 17.35 -8.61
N ALA A 64 0.19 18.48 -9.34
CA ALA A 64 -0.93 18.75 -10.24
C ALA A 64 -1.10 17.67 -11.33
N HIS A 65 -0.01 17.18 -11.91
CA HIS A 65 -0.05 16.13 -12.95
C HIS A 65 -0.55 14.76 -12.43
N CYS A 66 -0.70 14.59 -11.12
CA CYS A 66 -1.28 13.38 -10.55
C CYS A 66 -2.81 13.36 -10.64
N VAL A 67 -3.45 14.51 -10.84
CA VAL A 67 -4.91 14.65 -10.90
C VAL A 67 -5.45 15.02 -12.27
N ASP A 68 -4.68 15.75 -13.08
CA ASP A 68 -5.04 16.16 -14.44
C ASP A 68 -3.82 15.93 -15.33
N LYS A 69 -3.91 14.95 -16.23
CA LYS A 69 -2.80 14.46 -17.07
C LYS A 69 -2.86 15.02 -18.47
#